data_AF-A0A345Y5P5-F1
#
_entry.id   AF-A0A345Y5P5-F1
#
_cell.length_a   1.000
_cell.length_b   1.000
_cell.length_c   1.000
_cell.angle_alpha   90.00
_cell.angle_beta   90.00
_cell.angle_gamma   90.00
#
_symmetry.space_group_name_H-M   'P 1'
#
loop_
_entity.id
_entity.type
_entity.pdbx_description
1 polymer ?
#
loop_
_entity_poly.entity_id
_entity_poly.type
_entity_poly.pdbx_seq_one_letter_code
_entity_poly.pdbx_strand_id
1 'polypeptide(L)'
;MSPYLYITKVEGEKILLAAALIAEHEAADQKWIGRYMYQLPISYKIDYISQSNTDITPEVEKSLTVGFTELIKFYKKDSPEDADKEKTISFKSDFLSPRFDFEMTAKLISESQDRIWVRTFNGIYAISKENVTTSIAKAM
;
A
#
# COMPACT_ATOMS: atom_id res chain seq x y z
N MET A 1 -2.84 -17.72 0.90
CA MET A 1 -3.17 -16.31 0.61
C MET A 1 -4.31 -15.89 1.51
N SER A 2 -4.16 -14.80 2.24
CA SER A 2 -5.12 -14.32 3.24
C SER A 2 -5.47 -12.85 2.96
N PRO A 3 -6.60 -12.56 2.28
CA PRO A 3 -7.02 -11.20 1.95
C PRO A 3 -7.69 -10.52 3.15
N TYR A 4 -7.56 -9.19 3.24
CA TYR A 4 -8.24 -8.37 4.23
C TYR A 4 -8.37 -6.92 3.73
N LEU A 5 -9.33 -6.19 4.30
CA LEU A 5 -9.44 -4.74 4.16
C LEU A 5 -8.57 -4.09 5.25
N TYR A 6 -7.65 -3.23 4.86
CA TYR A 6 -6.88 -2.40 5.77
C TYR A 6 -7.50 -1.00 5.85
N ILE A 7 -7.65 -0.49 7.07
CA ILE A 7 -8.23 0.81 7.35
C ILE A 7 -7.27 1.56 8.28
N THR A 8 -6.95 2.80 7.93
CA THR A 8 -6.08 3.65 8.75
C THR A 8 -6.62 5.07 8.85
N LYS A 9 -6.49 5.67 10.04
CA LYS A 9 -6.79 7.09 10.28
C LYS A 9 -5.51 7.88 10.10
N VAL A 10 -5.53 8.88 9.22
CA VAL A 10 -4.44 9.85 9.00
C VAL A 10 -4.80 11.21 9.60
N GLU A 11 -3.90 12.19 9.47
CA GLU A 11 -4.18 13.57 9.88
C GLU A 11 -5.43 14.16 9.21
N GLY A 12 -6.02 15.18 9.85
CA GLY A 12 -7.23 15.84 9.35
C GLY A 12 -8.49 14.95 9.41
N GLU A 13 -8.51 13.95 10.30
CA GLU A 13 -9.65 13.06 10.53
C GLU A 13 -10.10 12.31 9.28
N LYS A 14 -9.14 12.02 8.40
CA LYS A 14 -9.34 11.27 7.17
C LYS A 14 -9.05 9.78 7.42
N ILE A 15 -9.87 8.94 6.84
CA ILE A 15 -9.73 7.49 6.80
C ILE A 15 -9.28 7.11 5.39
N LEU A 16 -8.17 6.38 5.32
CA LEU A 16 -7.67 5.74 4.11
C LEU A 16 -7.91 4.25 4.19
N LEU A 17 -8.13 3.64 3.01
CA LEU A 17 -8.43 2.23 2.88
C LEU A 17 -7.44 1.57 1.92
N ALA A 18 -7.19 0.28 2.12
CA ALA A 18 -6.42 -0.54 1.19
C ALA A 18 -6.99 -1.96 1.07
N ALA A 19 -6.98 -2.49 -0.15
CA ALA A 19 -7.00 -3.93 -0.32
C ALA A 19 -5.65 -4.48 0.14
N ALA A 20 -5.64 -5.56 0.92
CA ALA A 20 -4.41 -6.11 1.45
C ALA A 20 -4.41 -7.64 1.42
N LEU A 21 -3.22 -8.20 1.24
CA LEU A 21 -3.01 -9.63 1.09
C LEU A 21 -1.76 -10.05 1.86
N ILE A 22 -1.88 -11.12 2.64
CA ILE A 22 -0.73 -11.87 3.13
C ILE A 22 -0.57 -13.09 2.23
N ALA A 23 0.57 -13.20 1.55
CA ALA A 23 0.96 -14.35 0.77
C ALA A 23 2.04 -15.12 1.52
N GLU A 24 1.82 -16.42 1.70
CA GLU A 24 2.82 -17.33 2.23
C GLU A 24 3.43 -18.07 1.03
N HIS A 25 4.75 -17.97 0.87
CA HIS A 25 5.50 -18.76 -0.08
C HIS A 25 6.27 -19.84 0.69
N GLU A 26 6.00 -21.10 0.35
CA GLU A 26 6.83 -22.23 0.73
C GLU A 26 7.78 -22.53 -0.44
N ALA A 27 8.99 -21.99 -0.37
CA ALA A 27 10.11 -22.54 -1.12
C ALA A 27 10.84 -23.53 -0.19
N ALA A 28 11.43 -24.58 -0.77
CA ALA A 28 11.93 -25.76 -0.08
C ALA A 28 12.77 -25.48 1.20
N ASP A 29 13.49 -24.35 1.24
CA ASP A 29 14.40 -24.00 2.33
C ASP A 29 14.14 -22.63 2.98
N GLN A 30 13.09 -21.90 2.57
CA GLN A 30 12.76 -20.58 3.11
C GLN A 30 11.26 -20.26 3.02
N LYS A 31 10.60 -20.18 4.18
CA LYS A 31 9.22 -19.70 4.27
C LYS A 31 9.24 -18.16 4.30
N TRP A 32 8.83 -17.53 3.20
CA TRP A 32 8.65 -16.08 3.18
C TRP A 32 7.17 -15.72 3.27
N ILE A 33 6.86 -14.75 4.12
CA ILE A 33 5.52 -14.17 4.25
C ILE A 33 5.56 -12.76 3.68
N GLY A 34 4.95 -12.59 2.52
CA GLY A 34 4.83 -11.32 1.82
C GLY A 34 3.54 -10.59 2.17
N ARG A 35 3.66 -9.35 2.64
CA ARG A 35 2.52 -8.44 2.74
C ARG A 35 2.45 -7.61 1.47
N TYR A 36 1.28 -7.58 0.84
CA TYR A 36 0.98 -6.73 -0.31
C TYR A 36 -0.20 -5.84 0.05
N MET A 37 -0.11 -4.55 -0.26
CA MET A 37 -1.20 -3.60 -0.04
C MET A 37 -1.38 -2.71 -1.25
N TYR A 38 -2.63 -2.42 -1.56
CA TYR A 38 -3.01 -1.47 -2.59
C TYR A 38 -3.95 -0.44 -1.99
N GLN A 39 -3.45 0.79 -1.84
CA GLN A 39 -4.25 1.92 -1.36
C GLN A 39 -5.39 2.19 -2.35
N LEU A 40 -6.61 2.15 -1.85
CA LEU A 40 -7.80 2.41 -2.63
C LEU A 40 -7.87 3.89 -3.02
N PRO A 41 -8.45 4.23 -4.19
CA PRO A 41 -8.62 5.62 -4.63
C PRO A 41 -9.79 6.33 -3.93
N ILE A 42 -10.15 5.87 -2.73
CA ILE A 42 -11.26 6.42 -1.93
C ILE A 42 -10.77 6.73 -0.52
N SER A 43 -11.39 7.72 0.09
CA SER A 43 -11.13 8.14 1.46
C SER A 43 -12.34 8.85 2.03
N TYR A 44 -12.47 8.81 3.35
CA TYR A 44 -13.64 9.37 4.02
C TYR A 44 -13.22 10.23 5.20
N LYS A 45 -14.03 11.23 5.56
CA LYS A 45 -13.91 11.87 6.87
C LYS A 45 -14.54 11.00 7.94
N ILE A 46 -13.99 11.01 9.16
CA ILE A 46 -14.54 10.27 10.30
C ILE A 46 -16.00 10.65 10.55
N ASP A 47 -16.30 11.95 10.57
CA ASP A 47 -17.65 12.46 10.81
C ASP A 47 -18.67 11.99 9.77
N TYR A 48 -18.23 11.69 8.55
CA TYR A 48 -19.08 11.17 7.50
C TYR A 48 -19.47 9.71 7.78
N ILE A 49 -18.50 8.89 8.22
CA ILE A 49 -18.73 7.47 8.52
C ILE A 49 -19.52 7.28 9.84
N SER A 50 -19.40 8.20 10.79
CA SER A 50 -20.14 8.12 12.06
C SER A 50 -21.63 8.45 11.94
N GLN A 51 -22.09 8.93 10.79
CA GLN A 51 -23.50 9.25 10.56
C GLN A 51 -24.32 7.97 10.37
N SER A 52 -25.48 7.89 11.04
CA SER A 52 -26.32 6.69 11.10
C SER A 52 -26.95 6.27 9.76
N ASN A 53 -26.91 7.13 8.74
CA ASN A 53 -27.49 6.92 7.42
C ASN A 53 -26.44 6.80 6.30
N THR A 54 -25.15 6.81 6.63
CA THR A 54 -24.08 6.69 5.64
C THR A 54 -23.86 5.22 5.28
N ASP A 55 -24.17 4.84 4.04
CA ASP A 55 -23.78 3.55 3.47
C ASP A 55 -22.66 3.74 2.43
N ILE A 56 -21.44 3.40 2.82
CA ILE A 56 -20.25 3.42 1.94
C ILE A 56 -19.97 2.06 1.29
N THR A 57 -20.74 1.02 1.65
CA THR A 57 -20.44 -0.36 1.27
C THR A 57 -20.30 -0.54 -0.24
N PRO A 58 -21.22 -0.03 -1.08
CA PRO A 58 -21.11 -0.23 -2.54
C PRO A 58 -19.85 0.38 -3.16
N GLU A 59 -19.41 1.54 -2.65
CA GLU A 59 -18.21 2.22 -3.15
C GLU A 59 -16.93 1.50 -2.69
N VAL A 60 -16.92 1.04 -1.43
CA VAL A 60 -15.83 0.24 -0.87
C VAL A 60 -15.69 -1.09 -1.61
N GLU A 61 -16.78 -1.81 -1.86
CA GLU A 61 -16.77 -3.08 -2.61
C GLU A 61 -16.24 -2.91 -4.04
N LYS A 62 -16.71 -1.87 -4.75
CA LYS A 62 -16.22 -1.53 -6.09
C LYS A 62 -14.72 -1.25 -6.06
N SER A 63 -14.26 -0.45 -5.09
CA SER A 63 -12.85 -0.09 -4.96
C SER A 63 -11.97 -1.29 -4.57
N LEU A 64 -12.46 -2.15 -3.69
CA LEU A 64 -11.78 -3.40 -3.30
C LEU A 64 -11.64 -4.35 -4.49
N THR A 65 -12.65 -4.46 -5.35
CA THR A 65 -12.57 -5.30 -6.56
C THR A 65 -11.41 -4.86 -7.46
N VAL A 66 -11.25 -3.55 -7.66
CA VAL A 66 -10.13 -2.99 -8.42
C VAL A 66 -8.81 -3.24 -7.69
N GLY A 67 -8.75 -2.95 -6.39
CA GLY A 67 -7.54 -3.10 -5.58
C GLY A 67 -7.02 -4.54 -5.55
N PHE A 68 -7.89 -5.54 -5.34
CA PHE A 68 -7.50 -6.95 -5.36
C PHE A 68 -7.10 -7.42 -6.76
N THR A 69 -7.76 -6.93 -7.81
CA THR A 69 -7.38 -7.25 -9.20
C THR A 69 -5.95 -6.80 -9.50
N GLU A 70 -5.59 -5.56 -9.14
CA GLU A 70 -4.24 -5.05 -9.33
C GLU A 70 -3.22 -5.74 -8.40
N LEU A 71 -3.58 -6.04 -7.14
CA LEU A 71 -2.72 -6.81 -6.24
C LEU A 71 -2.39 -8.20 -6.79
N ILE A 72 -3.39 -8.95 -7.27
CA ILE A 72 -3.18 -10.29 -7.80
C ILE A 72 -2.33 -10.24 -9.07
N LYS A 73 -2.58 -9.26 -9.94
CA LYS A 73 -1.79 -9.04 -11.16
C LYS A 73 -0.34 -8.69 -10.84
N PHE A 74 -0.10 -7.86 -9.82
CA PHE A 74 1.25 -7.54 -9.35
C PHE A 74 1.91 -8.75 -8.72
N TYR A 75 1.24 -9.43 -7.78
CA TYR A 75 1.76 -10.62 -7.09
C TYR A 75 2.23 -11.71 -8.08
N LYS A 76 1.48 -11.95 -9.16
CA LYS A 76 1.86 -12.93 -10.20
C LYS A 76 3.13 -12.55 -10.97
N LYS A 77 3.51 -11.27 -10.98
CA LYS A 77 4.70 -10.74 -11.65
C LYS A 77 5.85 -10.48 -10.70
N ASP A 78 5.56 -10.40 -9.40
CA ASP A 78 6.56 -10.12 -8.38
C ASP A 78 7.56 -11.27 -8.30
N SER A 79 8.84 -10.92 -8.35
CA SER A 79 9.94 -11.84 -8.16
C SER A 79 10.85 -11.28 -7.07
N PRO A 80 11.05 -11.99 -5.95
CA PRO A 80 12.00 -11.57 -4.92
C PRO A 80 13.43 -11.35 -5.46
N GLU A 81 13.81 -12.05 -6.53
CA GLU A 81 15.12 -11.93 -7.18
C GLU A 81 15.35 -10.56 -7.85
N ASP A 82 14.27 -9.84 -8.17
CA ASP A 82 14.36 -8.50 -8.76
C ASP A 82 14.55 -7.40 -7.71
N ALA A 83 14.41 -7.71 -6.42
CA ALA A 83 14.53 -6.72 -5.33
C ALA A 83 15.89 -6.00 -5.31
N ASP A 84 16.97 -6.69 -5.69
CA ASP A 84 18.32 -6.10 -5.75
C ASP A 84 18.50 -5.11 -6.90
N LYS A 85 17.68 -5.23 -7.96
CA LYS A 85 17.70 -4.34 -9.13
C LYS A 85 16.87 -3.08 -8.91
N GLU A 86 15.99 -3.08 -7.91
CA GLU A 86 15.11 -1.96 -7.59
C GLU A 86 15.92 -0.77 -7.01
N LYS A 87 15.57 0.45 -7.43
CA LYS A 87 16.26 1.68 -7.00
C LYS A 87 15.90 2.00 -5.55
N THR A 88 16.89 2.24 -4.70
CA THR A 88 16.64 2.74 -3.34
C THR A 88 16.14 4.19 -3.38
N ILE A 89 15.05 4.45 -2.68
CA ILE A 89 14.45 5.77 -2.49
C ILE A 89 14.24 6.04 -1.01
N SER A 90 14.16 7.32 -0.66
CA SER A 90 13.58 7.76 0.59
C SER A 90 12.17 8.28 0.32
N PHE A 91 11.22 7.95 1.19
CA PHE A 91 9.86 8.46 1.05
C PHE A 91 9.16 8.60 2.40
N LYS A 92 8.20 9.51 2.45
CA LYS A 92 7.27 9.72 3.55
C LYS A 92 5.88 9.34 3.08
N SER A 93 5.08 8.69 3.92
CA SER A 93 3.71 8.33 3.56
C SER A 93 2.76 8.38 4.73
N ASP A 94 1.77 9.26 4.65
CA ASP A 94 0.67 9.32 5.64
C ASP A 94 -0.14 8.02 5.66
N PHE A 95 -0.09 7.22 4.59
CA PHE A 95 -0.75 5.92 4.57
C PHE A 95 -0.01 4.87 5.42
N LEU A 96 1.33 4.85 5.38
CA LEU A 96 2.14 3.85 6.09
C LEU A 96 2.58 4.30 7.49
N SER A 97 2.77 5.60 7.69
CA SER A 97 3.15 6.22 8.96
C SER A 97 2.19 7.36 9.33
N PRO A 98 0.87 7.09 9.50
CA PRO A 98 -0.20 8.09 9.59
C PRO A 98 -0.14 9.11 10.73
N ARG A 99 0.76 8.91 11.70
CA ARG A 99 0.92 9.76 12.89
C ARG A 99 2.34 10.23 13.09
N PHE A 100 3.22 9.89 12.17
CA PHE A 100 4.63 10.12 12.32
C PHE A 100 5.22 10.60 11.02
N ASP A 101 5.89 11.74 11.10
CA ASP A 101 6.67 12.27 9.99
C ASP A 101 8.05 11.60 9.94
N PHE A 102 8.06 10.33 9.50
CA PHE A 102 9.29 9.55 9.35
C PHE A 102 9.62 9.33 7.87
N GLU A 103 10.84 9.69 7.50
CA GLU A 103 11.41 9.30 6.20
C GLU A 103 11.80 7.82 6.26
N MET A 104 11.25 7.04 5.34
CA MET A 104 11.49 5.60 5.23
C MET A 104 12.33 5.30 4.01
N THR A 105 13.29 4.38 4.15
CA THR A 105 14.01 3.82 3.02
C THR A 105 13.20 2.68 2.40
N ALA A 106 13.04 2.71 1.09
CA ALA A 106 12.39 1.65 0.33
C ALA A 106 13.06 1.45 -1.03
N LYS A 107 12.64 0.40 -1.71
CA LYS A 107 12.96 0.12 -3.09
C LYS A 107 11.78 0.52 -3.97
N LEU A 108 12.03 1.36 -4.98
CA LEU A 108 11.04 1.74 -5.97
C LEU A 108 10.93 0.63 -7.01
N ILE A 109 9.76 0.02 -7.10
CA ILE A 109 9.48 -1.08 -8.04
C ILE A 109 8.95 -0.51 -9.36
N SER A 110 7.94 0.36 -9.28
CA SER A 110 7.36 1.03 -10.45
C SER A 110 6.62 2.29 -10.05
N GLU A 111 6.38 3.16 -11.02
CA GLU A 111 5.71 4.45 -10.82
C GLU A 111 4.75 4.71 -11.99
N SER A 112 3.50 5.03 -11.68
CA SER A 112 2.48 5.48 -12.63
C SER A 112 2.15 6.96 -12.39
N GLN A 113 1.17 7.50 -13.12
CA GLN A 113 0.74 8.89 -12.94
C GLN A 113 0.19 9.16 -11.53
N ASP A 114 -0.51 8.19 -10.94
CA ASP A 114 -1.30 8.32 -9.70
C ASP A 114 -0.72 7.53 -8.52
N ARG A 115 0.20 6.60 -8.77
CA ARG A 115 0.66 5.62 -7.79
C ARG A 115 2.15 5.35 -7.86
N ILE A 116 2.70 4.94 -6.73
CA ILE A 116 4.02 4.33 -6.65
C ILE A 116 3.91 2.94 -6.04
N TRP A 117 4.68 2.01 -6.58
CA TRP A 117 4.90 0.70 -5.98
C TRP A 117 6.25 0.68 -5.29
N VAL A 118 6.24 0.43 -3.99
CA VAL A 118 7.44 0.41 -3.17
C VAL A 118 7.55 -0.90 -2.40
N ARG A 119 8.76 -1.44 -2.32
CA ARG A 119 9.11 -2.54 -1.45
C ARG A 119 9.84 -1.99 -0.23
N THR A 120 9.32 -2.33 0.93
CA THR A 120 9.89 -2.01 2.24
C THR A 120 10.30 -3.31 2.93
N PHE A 121 10.95 -3.20 4.10
CA PHE A 121 11.24 -4.36 4.94
C PHE A 121 9.97 -5.14 5.36
N ASN A 122 8.81 -4.47 5.42
CA ASN A 122 7.55 -5.03 5.90
C ASN A 122 6.59 -5.46 4.78
N GLY A 123 6.99 -5.38 3.51
CA GLY A 123 6.14 -5.75 2.38
C GLY A 123 6.15 -4.76 1.22
N ILE A 124 5.21 -4.95 0.31
CA ILE A 124 5.06 -4.19 -0.94
C ILE A 124 3.76 -3.40 -0.90
N TYR A 125 3.84 -2.14 -1.30
CA TYR A 125 2.75 -1.18 -1.16
C TYR A 125 2.58 -0.40 -2.46
N ALA A 126 1.37 -0.42 -3.01
CA ALA A 126 0.92 0.51 -4.04
C ALA A 126 0.25 1.69 -3.35
N ILE A 127 0.92 2.84 -3.32
CA ILE A 127 0.49 4.01 -2.55
C ILE A 127 0.09 5.12 -3.52
N SER A 128 -1.01 5.81 -3.22
CA SER A 128 -1.39 7.01 -3.96
C SER A 128 -0.32 8.08 -3.78
N LYS A 129 0.09 8.71 -4.88
CA LYS A 129 1.07 9.81 -4.87
C LYS A 129 0.62 11.01 -4.07
N GLU A 130 -0.69 11.20 -3.87
CA GLU A 130 -1.23 12.25 -3.01
C GLU A 130 -0.89 12.02 -1.53
N ASN A 131 -0.56 10.79 -1.14
CA ASN A 131 -0.23 10.41 0.24
C ASN A 131 1.24 9.95 0.34
N VAL A 132 2.08 10.38 -0.60
CA VAL A 132 3.52 10.14 -0.58
C VAL A 132 4.30 11.38 -0.99
N THR A 133 5.35 11.68 -0.25
CA THR A 133 6.44 12.54 -0.72
C THR A 133 7.69 11.68 -0.93
N THR A 134 8.26 11.69 -2.13
CA THR A 134 9.51 10.99 -2.43
C THR A 134 10.70 11.96 -2.46
N SER A 135 11.80 11.53 -1.87
CA SER A 135 13.12 12.17 -1.95
C SER A 135 14.08 11.12 -2.52
N ILE A 136 14.81 11.47 -3.58
CA ILE A 136 15.86 10.57 -4.05
C ILE A 136 16.97 10.63 -3.00
N ALA A 137 17.23 9.50 -2.33
CA ALA A 137 18.37 9.38 -1.44
C ALA A 137 19.64 9.74 -2.23
N LYS A 138 20.35 10.79 -1.83
CA LYS A 138 21.70 11.04 -2.35
C LYS A 138 22.52 9.79 -2.03
N ALA A 139 23.15 9.21 -3.04
CA ALA A 139 24.15 8.17 -2.83
C ALA A 139 25.19 8.71 -1.83
N MET A 140 25.35 8.01 -0.70
CA MET A 140 26.49 8.21 0.19
C MET A 140 27.72 7.56 -0.40
#